data_AF-A0A4S1EK59-F1
#
_entry.id   AF-A0A4S1EK59-F1
#
_cell.length_a   1.000
_cell.length_b   1.000
_cell.length_c   1.000
_cell.angle_alpha   90.00
_cell.angle_beta   90.00
_cell.angle_gamma   90.00
#
_symmetry.space_group_name_H-M   'P 1'
#
loop_
_entity.id
_entity.type
_entity.pdbx_description
1 polymer ?
#
loop_
_entity_poly.entity_id
_entity_poly.type
_entity_poly.pdbx_seq_one_letter_code
_entity_poly.pdbx_strand_id
1 'polypeptide(L)'
;MTLRQSVGDIGCTVLAIFRTRLELAAVEAGQQKARLARIMVMLFGALLFSTLALLVFTLFIALLFWPTEYRYWAIASLFVVYAVLGLSFGLMVMRRLNSGSYPFEATVEEIKKDIQVIENLRQSSRDEAGEGNHE
;
A
#
# COMPACT_ATOMS: atom_id res chain seq x y z
N MET A 1 6.77 49.32 -6.78
CA MET A 1 7.42 48.27 -7.60
C MET A 1 7.82 47.01 -6.83
N THR A 2 7.54 46.88 -5.52
CA THR A 2 8.14 45.83 -4.66
C THR A 2 7.24 44.63 -4.31
N LEU A 3 5.92 44.70 -4.53
CA LEU A 3 5.00 43.61 -4.18
C LEU A 3 5.05 42.42 -5.16
N ARG A 4 5.18 42.67 -6.47
CA ARG A 4 5.30 41.59 -7.48
C ARG A 4 6.59 40.79 -7.34
N GLN A 5 7.66 41.39 -6.82
CA GLN A 5 8.93 40.70 -6.58
C GLN A 5 8.85 39.77 -5.34
N SER A 6 8.23 40.21 -4.24
CA SER A 6 8.04 39.34 -3.07
C SER A 6 7.19 38.11 -3.36
N VAL A 7 6.17 38.19 -4.24
CA VAL A 7 5.35 37.03 -4.61
C VAL A 7 6.16 36.00 -5.40
N GLY A 8 7.05 36.45 -6.30
CA GLY A 8 7.96 35.57 -7.03
C GLY A 8 8.97 34.87 -6.11
N ASP A 9 9.54 35.58 -5.14
CA ASP A 9 10.49 35.02 -4.17
C ASP A 9 9.83 34.01 -3.22
N ILE A 10 8.59 34.26 -2.80
CA ILE A 10 7.82 33.30 -1.99
C ILE A 10 7.52 32.04 -2.80
N GLY A 11 7.14 32.18 -4.08
CA GLY A 11 6.92 31.04 -4.97
C GLY A 11 8.18 30.17 -5.15
N CYS A 12 9.34 30.80 -5.35
CA CYS A 12 10.64 30.11 -5.40
C CYS A 12 10.98 29.41 -4.08
N THR A 13 10.68 30.04 -2.95
CA THR A 13 10.92 29.48 -1.61
C THR A 13 10.04 28.27 -1.33
N VAL A 14 8.75 28.34 -1.68
CA VAL A 14 7.80 27.21 -1.54
C VAL A 14 8.23 26.05 -2.42
N LEU A 15 8.64 26.30 -3.66
CA LEU A 15 9.11 25.27 -4.59
C LEU A 15 10.42 24.62 -4.10
N ALA A 16 11.32 25.41 -3.49
CA ALA A 16 12.54 24.89 -2.87
C ALA A 16 12.23 23.96 -1.68
N ILE A 17 11.29 24.36 -0.80
CA ILE A 17 10.84 23.54 0.33
C ILE A 17 10.16 22.24 -0.16
N PHE A 18 9.34 22.33 -1.22
CA PHE A 18 8.68 21.19 -1.83
C PHE A 18 9.68 20.18 -2.40
N ARG A 19 10.70 20.69 -3.10
CA ARG A 19 11.78 19.86 -3.65
C ARG A 19 12.51 19.07 -2.58
N THR A 20 12.84 19.69 -1.45
CA THR A 20 13.51 19.01 -0.32
C THR A 20 12.61 17.96 0.34
N ARG A 21 11.30 18.24 0.46
CA ARG A 21 10.35 17.25 1.01
C ARG A 21 10.10 16.09 0.06
N LEU A 22 10.06 16.31 -1.24
CA LEU A 22 9.99 15.24 -2.24
C LEU A 22 11.26 14.39 -2.26
N GLU A 23 12.42 15.00 -2.07
CA GLU A 23 13.69 14.27 -1.97
C GLU A 23 13.72 13.39 -0.71
N LEU A 24 13.26 13.90 0.44
CA LEU A 24 13.07 13.07 1.64
C LEU A 24 12.00 11.99 1.44
N ALA A 25 10.84 12.32 0.88
CA ALA A 25 9.74 11.38 0.67
C ALA A 25 10.13 10.27 -0.33
N ALA A 26 10.90 10.59 -1.37
CA ALA A 26 11.43 9.62 -2.32
C ALA A 26 12.44 8.66 -1.68
N VAL A 27 13.33 9.18 -0.82
CA VAL A 27 14.29 8.38 -0.06
C VAL A 27 13.59 7.48 0.97
N GLU A 28 12.60 8.02 1.69
CA GLU A 28 11.82 7.31 2.70
C GLU A 28 10.92 6.23 2.06
N ALA A 29 10.33 6.51 0.88
CA ALA A 29 9.63 5.52 0.06
C ALA A 29 10.57 4.38 -0.39
N GLY A 30 11.82 4.69 -0.74
CA GLY A 30 12.84 3.70 -1.05
C GLY A 30 13.17 2.78 0.14
N GLN A 31 13.28 3.34 1.34
CA GLN A 31 13.51 2.57 2.56
C GLN A 31 12.31 1.69 2.94
N GLN A 32 11.09 2.20 2.78
CA GLN A 32 9.87 1.42 3.03
C GLN A 32 9.72 0.27 2.03
N LYS A 33 10.10 0.45 0.75
CA LYS A 33 10.12 -0.64 -0.24
C LYS A 33 11.08 -1.77 0.14
N ALA A 34 12.29 -1.45 0.60
CA ALA A 34 13.26 -2.46 1.03
C ALA A 34 12.79 -3.22 2.29
N ARG A 35 12.18 -2.52 3.26
CA ARG A 35 11.57 -3.14 4.42
C ARG A 35 10.41 -4.05 4.03
N LEU A 36 9.54 -3.60 3.13
CA LEU A 36 8.39 -4.38 2.67
C LEU A 36 8.84 -5.61 1.87
N ALA A 37 9.87 -5.48 1.02
CA ALA A 37 10.48 -6.61 0.31
C ALA A 37 11.08 -7.63 1.29
N ARG A 38 11.78 -7.18 2.33
CA ARG A 38 12.30 -8.07 3.38
C ARG A 38 11.17 -8.81 4.11
N ILE A 39 10.12 -8.09 4.50
CA ILE A 39 8.94 -8.68 5.15
C ILE A 39 8.22 -9.67 4.21
N MET A 40 8.12 -9.36 2.91
CA MET A 40 7.56 -10.25 1.89
C MET A 40 8.34 -11.56 1.78
N VAL A 41 9.68 -11.50 1.74
CA VAL A 41 10.53 -12.70 1.72
C VAL A 41 10.37 -13.52 3.01
N MET A 42 10.32 -12.86 4.17
CA MET A 42 10.09 -13.53 5.46
C MET A 42 8.70 -14.18 5.54
N LEU A 43 7.64 -13.47 5.12
CA LEU A 43 6.27 -13.99 5.06
C LEU A 43 6.18 -15.17 4.09
N PHE A 44 6.78 -15.03 2.90
CA PHE A 44 6.81 -16.10 1.91
C PHE A 44 7.51 -17.34 2.47
N GLY A 45 8.69 -17.17 3.08
CA GLY A 45 9.39 -18.25 3.75
C GLY A 45 8.56 -18.90 4.85
N ALA A 46 7.99 -18.10 5.76
CA ALA A 46 7.14 -18.60 6.83
C ALA A 46 5.92 -19.37 6.31
N LEU A 47 5.24 -18.85 5.28
CA LEU A 47 4.09 -19.51 4.64
C LEU A 47 4.51 -20.82 3.95
N LEU A 48 5.62 -20.82 3.22
CA LEU A 48 6.15 -22.00 2.55
C LEU A 48 6.49 -23.11 3.55
N PHE A 49 7.29 -22.80 4.58
CA PHE A 49 7.66 -23.78 5.60
C PHE A 49 6.46 -24.24 6.43
N SER A 50 5.51 -23.35 6.74
CA SER A 50 4.27 -23.71 7.44
C SER A 50 3.42 -24.67 6.60
N THR A 51 3.29 -24.41 5.30
CA THR A 51 2.55 -25.30 4.36
C THR A 51 3.21 -26.67 4.26
N LEU A 52 4.54 -26.72 4.16
CA LEU A 52 5.29 -27.99 4.15
C LEU A 52 5.13 -28.75 5.47
N ALA A 53 5.21 -28.07 6.61
CA ALA A 53 4.99 -28.66 7.93
C ALA A 53 3.57 -29.24 8.06
N LEU A 54 2.55 -28.50 7.63
CA LEU A 54 1.15 -28.97 7.59
C LEU A 54 0.98 -30.19 6.68
N LEU A 55 1.65 -30.22 5.52
CA LEU A 55 1.62 -31.36 4.61
C LEU A 55 2.24 -32.60 5.28
N VAL A 56 3.43 -32.47 5.87
CA VAL A 56 4.08 -33.58 6.57
C VAL A 56 3.24 -34.02 7.78
N PHE A 57 2.66 -33.09 8.53
CA PHE A 57 1.77 -33.38 9.66
C PHE A 57 0.50 -34.13 9.24
N THR A 58 -0.10 -33.74 8.11
CA THR A 58 -1.21 -34.46 7.47
C THR A 58 -0.82 -35.89 7.16
N LEU A 59 0.33 -36.06 6.51
CA LEU A 59 0.82 -37.37 6.12
C LEU A 59 1.13 -38.22 7.36
N PHE A 60 1.69 -37.62 8.40
CA PHE A 60 1.95 -38.26 9.69
C PHE A 60 0.65 -38.77 10.32
N ILE A 61 -0.39 -37.95 10.42
CA ILE A 61 -1.71 -38.37 10.92
C ILE A 61 -2.27 -39.48 10.03
N ALA A 62 -2.23 -39.31 8.71
CA ALA A 62 -2.74 -40.29 7.77
C ALA A 62 -2.05 -41.65 7.93
N LEU A 63 -0.72 -41.68 8.06
CA LEU A 63 0.08 -42.89 8.27
C LEU A 63 -0.18 -43.52 9.64
N LEU A 64 -0.33 -42.71 10.70
CA LEU A 64 -0.59 -43.19 12.06
C LEU A 64 -1.93 -43.91 12.16
N PHE A 65 -2.96 -43.41 11.47
CA PHE A 65 -4.29 -44.00 11.46
C PHE A 65 -4.54 -44.98 10.30
N TRP A 66 -3.62 -45.11 9.34
CA TRP A 66 -3.74 -46.01 8.19
C TRP A 66 -3.96 -47.50 8.55
N PRO A 67 -3.28 -48.09 9.55
CA PRO A 67 -3.48 -49.49 9.90
C PRO A 67 -4.75 -49.75 10.74
N THR A 68 -5.51 -48.71 11.09
CA THR A 68 -6.73 -48.80 11.92
C THR A 68 -8.00 -48.62 11.10
N GLU A 69 -9.11 -49.24 11.54
CA GLU A 69 -10.43 -49.07 10.91
C GLU A 69 -10.96 -47.62 10.96
N TYR A 70 -10.38 -46.77 11.82
CA TYR A 70 -10.72 -45.35 11.97
C TYR A 70 -10.14 -44.43 10.89
N ARG A 71 -9.56 -44.97 9.81
CA ARG A 71 -8.95 -44.19 8.72
C ARG A 71 -9.86 -43.10 8.16
N TYR A 72 -11.14 -43.40 7.97
CA TYR A 72 -12.12 -42.43 7.44
C TYR A 72 -12.39 -41.28 8.42
N TRP A 73 -12.43 -41.56 9.73
CA TRP A 73 -12.59 -40.54 10.77
C TRP A 73 -11.38 -39.62 10.87
N ALA A 74 -10.17 -40.16 10.70
CA ALA A 74 -8.94 -39.36 10.66
C ALA A 74 -8.96 -38.37 9.48
N ILE A 75 -9.35 -38.83 8.29
CA ILE A 75 -9.47 -37.97 7.10
C ILE A 75 -10.57 -36.92 7.29
N ALA A 76 -11.73 -37.31 7.84
CA ALA A 76 -12.83 -36.38 8.10
C ALA A 76 -12.43 -35.29 9.13
N SER A 77 -11.74 -35.66 10.20
CA SER A 77 -11.22 -34.70 11.18
C SER A 77 -10.22 -33.75 10.54
N LEU A 78 -9.33 -34.26 9.68
CA LEU A 78 -8.36 -33.44 8.98
C LEU A 78 -9.03 -32.42 8.06
N PHE A 79 -10.05 -32.86 7.33
CA PHE A 79 -10.87 -32.00 6.47
C PHE A 79 -11.53 -30.88 7.28
N VAL A 80 -12.15 -31.20 8.41
CA VAL A 80 -12.81 -30.19 9.27
C VAL A 80 -11.80 -29.15 9.77
N VAL A 81 -10.62 -29.60 10.24
CA VAL A 81 -9.56 -28.69 10.69
C VAL A 81 -9.10 -27.77 9.57
N TYR A 82 -8.84 -28.32 8.37
CA TYR A 82 -8.42 -27.52 7.23
C TYR A 82 -9.51 -26.56 6.73
N ALA A 83 -10.77 -26.98 6.74
CA ALA A 83 -11.90 -26.14 6.34
C ALA A 83 -12.08 -24.95 7.28
N VAL A 84 -11.98 -25.18 8.60
CA VAL A 84 -12.08 -24.11 9.61
C VAL A 84 -10.91 -23.13 9.48
N LEU A 85 -9.68 -23.64 9.34
CA LEU A 85 -8.51 -22.79 9.12
C LEU A 85 -8.66 -21.97 7.83
N GLY A 86 -8.98 -22.60 6.70
CA GLY A 86 -9.17 -21.93 5.42
C GLY A 86 -10.26 -20.86 5.48
N LEU A 87 -11.40 -21.15 6.11
CA LEU A 87 -12.48 -20.19 6.27
C LEU A 87 -12.07 -19.01 7.17
N SER A 88 -11.39 -19.27 8.28
CA SER A 88 -10.93 -18.22 9.19
C SER A 88 -9.94 -17.25 8.51
N PHE A 89 -8.95 -17.78 7.78
CA PHE A 89 -8.01 -16.97 7.01
C PHE A 89 -8.71 -16.23 5.87
N GLY A 90 -9.60 -16.89 5.13
CA GLY A 90 -10.39 -16.26 4.06
C GLY A 90 -11.22 -15.07 4.57
N LEU A 91 -11.92 -15.25 5.68
CA LEU A 91 -12.70 -14.18 6.31
C LEU A 91 -11.80 -13.05 6.84
N MET A 92 -10.64 -13.37 7.43
CA MET A 92 -9.70 -12.38 7.91
C MET A 92 -9.09 -11.55 6.77
N VAL A 93 -8.75 -12.19 5.64
CA VAL A 93 -8.25 -11.51 4.43
C VAL A 93 -9.34 -10.65 3.81
N MET A 94 -10.56 -11.15 3.64
CA MET A 94 -11.69 -10.37 3.15
C MET A 94 -11.97 -9.15 4.05
N ARG A 95 -11.92 -9.33 5.37
CA ARG A 95 -12.02 -8.21 6.32
C ARG A 95 -10.88 -7.22 6.15
N ARG A 96 -9.63 -7.67 6.00
CA ARG A 96 -8.46 -6.80 5.81
C ARG A 96 -8.55 -6.01 4.51
N LEU A 97 -9.01 -6.63 3.43
CA LEU A 97 -9.20 -6.00 2.13
C LEU A 97 -10.35 -4.97 2.16
N ASN A 98 -11.45 -5.28 2.86
CA ASN A 98 -12.57 -4.35 3.02
C ASN A 98 -12.32 -3.24 4.06
N SER A 99 -11.36 -3.41 4.98
CA SER A 99 -11.04 -2.42 6.04
C SER A 99 -9.78 -1.60 5.76
N GLY A 100 -9.08 -1.85 4.65
CA GLY A 100 -7.80 -1.22 4.36
C GLY A 100 -7.97 0.02 3.49
N SER A 101 -7.93 1.21 4.11
CA SER A 101 -7.69 2.49 3.43
C SER A 101 -6.51 2.36 2.46
N TYR A 102 -6.69 2.88 1.25
CA TYR A 102 -5.67 2.95 0.21
C TYR A 102 -4.43 3.66 0.77
N PRO A 103 -3.23 3.06 0.73
CA PRO A 103 -2.01 3.61 1.36
C PRO A 103 -1.46 4.89 0.70
N PHE A 104 -2.19 5.50 -0.22
CA PHE A 104 -1.80 6.70 -0.98
C PHE A 104 -2.92 7.75 -1.08
N GLU A 105 -4.00 7.62 -0.31
CA GLU A 105 -5.14 8.54 -0.38
C GLU A 105 -4.70 9.99 -0.08
N ALA A 106 -3.88 10.18 0.94
CA ALA A 106 -3.29 11.47 1.29
C ALA A 106 -2.37 12.04 0.19
N THR A 107 -1.56 11.20 -0.47
CA THR A 107 -0.65 11.62 -1.56
C THR A 107 -1.43 12.01 -2.82
N VAL A 108 -2.50 11.28 -3.14
CA VAL A 108 -3.36 11.59 -4.30
C VAL A 108 -4.12 12.90 -4.08
N GLU A 109 -4.55 13.15 -2.85
CA GLU A 109 -5.25 14.38 -2.49
C GLU A 109 -4.32 15.60 -2.47
N GLU A 110 -3.06 15.45 -2.05
CA GLU A 110 -2.03 16.49 -2.16
C GLU A 110 -1.71 16.84 -3.62
N ILE A 111 -1.53 15.84 -4.51
CA ILE A 111 -1.28 16.07 -5.94
C ILE A 111 -2.44 16.82 -6.60
N LYS A 112 -3.69 16.51 -6.21
CA LYS A 112 -4.88 17.16 -6.75
C LYS A 112 -4.95 18.64 -6.36
N LYS A 113 -4.46 18.98 -5.15
CA LYS A 113 -4.37 20.35 -4.66
C LYS A 113 -3.32 21.15 -5.43
N ASP A 114 -2.15 20.57 -5.69
CA ASP A 114 -1.08 21.23 -6.44
C ASP A 114 -1.51 21.55 -7.88
N ILE A 115 -2.26 20.66 -8.52
CA ILE A 115 -2.81 20.88 -9.87
C ILE A 115 -3.78 22.07 -9.88
N GLN A 116 -4.65 22.20 -8.86
CA GLN A 116 -5.56 23.34 -8.75
C GLN A 116 -4.84 24.67 -8.58
N VAL A 117 -3.72 24.72 -7.84
CA VAL A 117 -2.94 25.95 -7.69
C VAL A 117 -2.32 26.38 -9.02
N ILE A 118 -1.82 25.44 -9.82
CA ILE A 118 -1.23 25.73 -11.13
C ILE A 118 -2.29 26.20 -12.13
N GLU A 119 -3.47 25.58 -12.13
CA GLU A 119 -4.59 25.98 -12.99
C GLU A 119 -5.04 27.42 -12.71
N ASN A 120 -5.18 27.77 -11.43
CA ASN A 120 -5.58 29.11 -11.00
C ASN A 120 -4.53 30.19 -11.37
N LEU A 121 -3.24 29.89 -11.23
CA LEU A 121 -2.17 30.81 -11.62
C LEU A 121 -2.11 31.02 -13.14
N ARG A 122 -2.41 29.99 -13.92
CA ARG A 122 -2.51 30.07 -15.39
C ARG A 122 -3.69 30.95 -15.82
N GLN A 123 -4.79 30.88 -15.11
CA GLN A 123 -5.98 31.68 -15.43
C GLN A 123 -5.75 33.16 -15.10
N SER A 124 -5.19 33.46 -13.92
CA SER A 124 -4.83 34.83 -13.52
C SER A 124 -3.84 35.49 -14.48
N SER A 125 -2.89 34.73 -15.05
CA SER A 125 -1.93 35.26 -16.03
C SER A 125 -2.50 35.37 -17.45
N ARG A 126 -3.59 34.65 -17.77
CA ARG A 126 -4.35 34.80 -19.01
C ARG A 126 -5.22 36.06 -18.97
N ASP A 127 -5.77 36.37 -17.81
CA ASP A 127 -6.64 37.54 -17.59
C ASP A 127 -5.82 38.84 -17.59
N GLU A 128 -4.63 38.86 -16.94
CA GLU A 128 -3.70 40.01 -17.00
C GLU A 128 -3.16 40.30 -18.43
N ALA A 129 -3.05 39.28 -19.28
CA ALA A 129 -2.62 39.44 -20.68
C ALA A 129 -3.75 39.93 -21.60
N GLY A 130 -5.01 39.81 -21.19
CA GLY A 130 -6.18 40.30 -21.93
C GLY A 130 -6.49 41.78 -21.69
N GLU A 131 -6.21 42.30 -20.49
CA GLU A 131 -6.42 43.72 -20.16
C GLU A 131 -5.36 44.65 -20.77
N GLY A 132 -4.14 44.18 -21.03
CA GLY A 132 -3.06 45.01 -21.59
C GLY A 132 -3.16 45.35 -23.09
N ASN A 133 -4.21 44.92 -23.80
CA ASN A 133 -4.40 45.16 -25.24
C ASN A 133 -5.51 46.20 -25.54
N HIS A 134 -6.04 46.88 -24.53
CA HIS A 134 -7.11 47.87 -24.67
C HIS A 134 -6.76 49.29 -24.23
N GLU A 135 -5.49 49.60 -23.93
CA GLU A 135 -4.99 50.98 -23.77
C GLU A 135 -4.19 51.46 -24.99
#